data_AF-A0A497PBF1-F1
#
_entry.id   AF-A0A497PBF1-F1
#
_cell.length_a   1.000
_cell.length_b   1.000
_cell.length_c   1.000
_cell.angle_alpha   90.00
_cell.angle_beta   90.00
_cell.angle_gamma   90.00
#
_symmetry.space_group_name_H-M   'P 1'
#
loop_
_entity.id
_entity.type
_entity.pdbx_description
1 polymer ?
#
loop_
_entity_poly.entity_id
_entity_poly.type
_entity_poly.pdbx_seq_one_letter_code
_entity_poly.pdbx_strand_id
1 'polypeptide(L)'
;MGSFSYMCNVCGEAIAGPSHINKPQPDRVHIFYILKGVIVESQKGFYDGYGKTSEDKKGDNTSEWITAKWDKMLDVHFNDDDSSGFMAVHEECIKSAIECKISKDDPNQGCGDEEITLLEMMCEETSWLDYSLANYVPRNWR
;
A
#
# COMPACT_ATOMS: atom_id res chain seq x y z
N MET A 1 2.36 -9.77 12.44
CA MET A 1 1.21 -8.86 12.34
C MET A 1 1.04 -8.57 10.86
N GLY A 2 -0.19 -8.66 10.33
CA GLY A 2 -0.45 -8.33 8.93
C GLY A 2 -0.19 -6.86 8.67
N SER A 3 0.30 -6.50 7.48
CA SER A 3 0.45 -5.10 7.10
C SER A 3 -0.92 -4.44 6.99
N PHE A 4 -0.98 -3.18 7.37
CA PHE A 4 -2.17 -2.39 7.46
C PHE A 4 -2.10 -1.20 6.48
N SER A 5 -3.19 -0.89 5.78
CA SER A 5 -3.21 0.11 4.70
C SER A 5 -4.45 1.00 4.79
N TYR A 6 -4.30 2.26 4.41
CA TYR A 6 -5.37 3.24 4.35
C TYR A 6 -5.75 3.56 2.91
N MET A 7 -7.01 3.91 2.69
CA MET A 7 -7.44 4.55 1.45
C MET A 7 -7.11 6.04 1.50
N CYS A 8 -6.55 6.55 0.41
CA CYS A 8 -6.30 7.98 0.25
C CYS A 8 -7.62 8.75 0.18
N ASN A 9 -7.78 9.75 1.06
CA ASN A 9 -9.03 10.51 1.16
C ASN A 9 -9.33 11.45 -0.01
N VAL A 10 -8.41 11.58 -0.96
CA VAL A 10 -8.58 12.46 -2.11
C VAL A 10 -8.85 11.66 -3.39
N CYS A 11 -8.00 10.67 -3.71
CA CYS A 11 -8.17 9.88 -4.94
C CYS A 11 -8.98 8.60 -4.73
N GLY A 12 -9.15 8.12 -3.49
CA GLY A 12 -9.83 6.86 -3.22
C GLY A 12 -9.03 5.62 -3.57
N GLU A 13 -7.72 5.75 -3.82
CA GLU A 13 -6.81 4.63 -4.06
C GLU A 13 -6.13 4.17 -2.77
N ALA A 14 -5.77 2.90 -2.69
CA ALA A 14 -5.02 2.34 -1.57
C ALA A 14 -3.61 2.94 -1.47
N ILE A 15 -3.13 3.12 -0.26
CA ILE A 15 -1.77 3.58 0.01
C ILE A 15 -0.83 2.38 0.10
N ALA A 16 0.07 2.26 -0.87
CA ALA A 16 0.98 1.12 -0.93
C ALA A 16 2.15 1.28 0.05
N GLY A 17 2.29 0.31 0.95
CA GLY A 17 3.48 0.15 1.80
C GLY A 17 4.60 -0.65 1.12
N PRO A 18 5.71 -0.92 1.82
CA PRO A 18 6.88 -1.61 1.26
C PRO A 18 6.62 -3.07 0.90
N SER A 19 5.58 -3.70 1.45
CA SER A 19 5.20 -5.10 1.17
C SER A 19 4.18 -5.24 0.03
N HIS A 20 3.82 -4.15 -0.65
CA HIS A 20 2.82 -4.18 -1.71
C HIS A 20 3.38 -4.86 -2.99
N ILE A 21 2.84 -6.04 -3.34
CA ILE A 21 3.36 -6.90 -4.43
C ILE A 21 3.48 -6.15 -5.76
N ASN A 22 2.49 -5.31 -6.08
CA ASN A 22 2.41 -4.64 -7.37
C ASN A 22 3.17 -3.31 -7.42
N LYS A 23 3.89 -2.92 -6.37
CA LYS A 23 4.60 -1.62 -6.32
C LYS A 23 6.05 -1.78 -5.87
N PRO A 24 7.03 -1.43 -6.71
CA PRO A 24 8.44 -1.57 -6.36
C PRO A 24 8.91 -0.55 -5.29
N GLN A 25 8.11 0.47 -4.99
CA GLN A 25 8.42 1.50 -3.99
C GLN A 25 7.16 1.86 -3.19
N PRO A 26 7.27 2.09 -1.86
CA PRO A 26 6.16 2.58 -1.06
C PRO A 26 5.76 3.99 -1.45
N ASP A 27 4.51 4.34 -1.17
CA ASP A 27 3.95 5.66 -1.45
C ASP A 27 4.45 6.74 -0.51
N ARG A 28 4.62 7.96 -1.04
CA ARG A 28 4.79 9.14 -0.20
C ARG A 28 3.44 9.66 0.24
N VAL A 29 3.29 9.84 1.55
CA VAL A 29 2.03 10.19 2.17
C VAL A 29 2.20 11.27 3.22
N HIS A 30 1.07 11.93 3.48
CA HIS A 30 0.86 12.72 4.68
C HIS A 30 -0.24 12.04 5.49
N ILE A 31 0.11 11.59 6.69
CA ILE A 31 -0.84 11.00 7.64
C ILE A 31 -1.11 12.03 8.72
N PHE A 32 -2.39 12.27 9.00
CA PHE A 32 -2.85 13.18 10.04
C PHE A 32 -3.56 12.35 11.10
N TYR A 33 -3.25 12.64 12.35
CA TYR A 33 -4.04 12.15 13.47
C TYR A 33 -5.05 13.23 13.87
N ILE A 34 -6.33 12.84 13.86
CA ILE A 34 -7.47 13.71 14.11
C ILE A 34 -8.12 13.27 15.42
N LEU A 35 -8.43 14.25 16.28
CA LEU A 35 -9.25 14.04 17.47
C LEU A 35 -10.43 15.01 17.42
N LYS A 36 -11.65 14.47 17.42
CA LYS A 36 -12.90 15.25 17.42
C LYS A 36 -12.94 16.31 16.31
N GLY A 37 -12.52 15.93 15.10
CA GLY A 37 -12.50 16.79 13.92
C GLY A 37 -11.32 17.78 13.86
N VAL A 38 -10.37 17.72 14.80
CA VAL A 38 -9.19 18.60 14.83
C VAL A 38 -7.92 17.80 14.58
N ILE A 39 -7.08 18.25 13.65
CA ILE A 39 -5.75 17.68 13.45
C ILE A 39 -4.89 18.02 14.67
N VAL A 40 -4.39 16.99 15.36
CA VAL A 40 -3.53 17.14 16.54
C VAL A 40 -2.07 16.84 16.24
N GLU A 41 -1.80 16.00 15.25
CA GLU A 41 -0.45 15.67 14.81
C GLU A 41 -0.47 15.23 13.34
N SER A 42 0.68 15.32 12.68
CA SER A 42 0.83 14.78 11.33
C SER A 42 2.24 14.31 11.07
N GLN A 43 2.37 13.27 10.24
CA GLN A 43 3.64 12.74 9.75
C GLN A 43 3.66 12.78 8.22
N LYS A 44 4.85 12.95 7.65
CA LYS A 44 5.07 13.01 6.21
C LYS A 44 6.31 12.22 5.82
N GLY A 45 6.16 11.29 4.89
CA GLY A 45 7.27 10.42 4.47
C GLY A 45 6.79 9.27 3.58
N PHE A 46 7.62 8.23 3.47
CA PHE A 46 7.21 6.99 2.81
C PHE A 46 6.31 6.18 3.74
N TYR A 47 5.24 5.61 3.23
CA TYR A 47 4.35 4.78 4.04
C TYR A 47 5.06 3.49 4.48
N ASP A 48 4.96 3.16 5.77
CA ASP A 48 5.65 1.99 6.35
C ASP A 48 4.80 0.71 6.32
N GLY A 49 3.52 0.81 5.97
CA GLY A 49 2.58 -0.32 6.01
C GLY A 49 1.99 -0.61 7.39
N TYR A 50 2.17 0.27 8.36
CA TYR A 50 1.67 0.14 9.74
C TYR A 50 1.14 1.47 10.28
N GLY A 51 0.63 2.33 9.41
CA GLY A 51 0.02 3.59 9.81
C GLY A 51 0.99 4.66 10.30
N LYS A 52 2.28 4.55 9.97
CA LYS A 52 3.28 5.59 10.19
C LYS A 52 4.00 5.92 8.88
N THR A 53 4.95 6.84 8.96
CA THR A 53 5.86 7.13 7.84
C THR A 53 7.31 6.83 8.20
N SER A 54 8.12 6.44 7.23
CA SER A 54 9.57 6.35 7.34
C SER A 54 10.29 7.36 6.45
N GLU A 55 11.52 7.71 6.84
CA GLU A 55 12.41 8.53 6.01
C GLU A 55 12.98 7.70 4.84
N ASP A 56 13.20 6.40 5.08
CA ASP A 56 13.71 5.45 4.09
C ASP A 56 12.60 4.67 3.39
N LYS A 57 12.87 4.22 2.16
CA LYS A 57 11.94 3.37 1.38
C LYS A 57 11.75 1.96 1.95
N LYS A 58 12.55 1.57 2.94
CA LYS A 58 12.57 0.19 3.50
C LYS A 58 11.79 0.03 4.81
N GLY A 59 11.18 1.09 5.34
CA GLY A 59 10.45 1.02 6.61
C GLY A 59 11.35 0.81 7.85
N ASP A 60 12.67 0.78 7.69
CA ASP A 60 13.62 0.50 8.79
C ASP A 60 13.78 1.67 9.78
N ASN A 61 13.37 2.88 9.40
CA ASN A 61 13.45 4.12 10.18
C ASN A 61 12.10 4.85 10.20
N THR A 62 11.13 4.35 10.98
CA THR A 62 9.79 4.94 11.12
C THR A 62 9.76 6.10 12.10
N SER A 63 9.08 7.18 11.74
CA SER A 63 8.76 8.30 12.63
C SER A 63 7.79 7.86 13.71
N GLU A 64 8.10 8.14 14.97
CA GLU A 64 7.18 7.89 16.09
C GLU A 64 6.14 8.99 16.24
N TRP A 65 4.93 8.61 16.67
CA TRP A 65 3.88 9.55 17.05
C TRP A 65 4.18 10.12 18.45
N ILE A 66 4.10 11.44 18.58
CA ILE A 66 4.43 12.15 19.82
C ILE A 66 3.20 12.25 20.72
N THR A 67 2.02 12.43 20.14
CA THR A 67 0.77 12.75 20.88
C THR A 67 0.31 11.59 21.76
N ALA A 68 0.42 10.36 21.27
CA ALA A 68 -0.01 9.17 21.99
C ALA A 68 0.76 7.94 21.51
N LYS A 69 0.74 6.89 22.34
CA LYS A 69 1.27 5.58 21.94
C LYS A 69 0.42 5.01 20.80
N TRP A 70 1.09 4.34 19.86
CA TRP A 70 0.48 3.74 18.69
C TRP A 70 -0.79 2.92 19.01
N ASP A 71 -0.71 1.98 19.96
CA ASP A 71 -1.86 1.14 20.35
C ASP A 71 -3.08 1.97 20.80
N LYS A 72 -2.86 3.11 21.47
CA LYS A 72 -3.95 4.00 21.90
C LYS A 72 -4.54 4.79 20.76
N MET A 73 -3.75 5.11 19.74
CA MET A 73 -4.25 5.78 18.55
C MET A 73 -5.05 4.81 17.68
N LEU A 74 -4.65 3.53 17.64
CA LEU A 74 -5.45 2.46 17.02
C LEU A 74 -6.78 2.24 17.74
N ASP A 75 -6.77 2.20 19.09
CA ASP A 75 -8.01 2.15 19.90
C ASP A 75 -8.97 3.30 19.52
N VAL A 76 -8.43 4.48 19.22
CA VAL A 76 -9.21 5.66 18.79
C VAL A 76 -9.66 5.55 17.34
N HIS A 77 -8.85 4.98 16.45
CA HIS A 77 -9.18 4.89 15.04
C HIS A 77 -10.29 3.86 14.75
N PHE A 78 -10.31 2.73 15.47
CA PHE A 78 -11.27 1.63 15.27
C PHE A 78 -12.46 1.68 16.23
N ASN A 79 -12.73 2.82 16.85
CA ASN A 79 -13.94 3.00 17.64
C ASN A 79 -15.12 3.43 16.74
N ASP A 80 -16.28 3.64 17.35
CA ASP A 80 -17.49 4.08 16.63
C ASP A 80 -17.53 5.61 16.38
N ASP A 81 -16.45 6.36 16.63
CA ASP A 81 -16.35 7.81 16.45
C ASP A 81 -15.64 8.17 15.13
N ASP A 82 -16.44 8.53 14.12
CA ASP A 82 -15.94 8.94 12.79
C ASP A 82 -15.21 10.29 12.79
N SER A 83 -15.24 11.02 13.92
CA SER A 83 -14.56 12.30 14.08
C SER A 83 -13.12 12.17 14.61
N SER A 84 -12.67 10.96 14.97
CA SER A 84 -11.34 10.72 15.53
C SER A 84 -10.65 9.53 14.86
N GLY A 85 -9.36 9.63 14.60
CA GLY A 85 -8.59 8.58 13.94
C GLY A 85 -7.57 9.12 12.95
N PHE A 86 -7.19 8.29 11.99
CA PHE A 86 -6.20 8.66 10.99
C PHE A 86 -6.84 9.10 9.68
N MET A 87 -6.28 10.16 9.10
CA MET A 87 -6.52 10.55 7.72
C MET A 87 -5.20 10.41 6.97
N ALA A 88 -5.18 9.61 5.91
CA ALA A 88 -4.01 9.40 5.08
C ALA A 88 -4.27 9.89 3.66
N VAL A 89 -3.30 10.60 3.10
CA VAL A 89 -3.39 11.19 1.76
C VAL A 89 -2.06 11.02 1.05
N HIS A 90 -2.08 10.61 -0.22
CA HIS A 90 -0.90 10.67 -1.08
C HIS A 90 -0.40 12.10 -1.19
N GLU A 91 0.91 12.31 -1.04
CA GLU A 91 1.49 13.66 -1.04
C GLU A 91 1.15 14.45 -2.32
N GLU A 92 1.07 13.78 -3.47
CA GLU A 92 0.71 14.37 -4.77
C GLU A 92 -0.77 14.77 -4.89
N CYS A 93 -1.63 14.21 -4.04
CA CYS A 93 -3.06 14.53 -4.01
C CYS A 93 -3.35 15.81 -3.22
N ILE A 94 -2.38 16.32 -2.44
CA ILE A 94 -2.51 17.56 -1.67
C ILE A 94 -2.35 18.76 -2.59
N LYS A 95 -3.42 19.15 -3.28
CA LYS A 95 -3.45 20.29 -4.21
C LYS A 95 -4.12 21.55 -3.61
N SER A 96 -4.94 21.37 -2.59
CA SER A 96 -5.73 22.42 -1.93
C SER A 96 -6.06 22.04 -0.49
N ALA A 97 -6.88 22.83 0.20
CA ALA A 97 -7.48 22.43 1.48
C ALA A 97 -8.22 21.09 1.32
N ILE A 98 -8.01 20.19 2.27
CA ILE A 98 -8.60 18.84 2.31
C ILE A 98 -9.58 18.81 3.47
N GLU A 99 -10.74 18.19 3.25
CA GLU A 99 -11.70 17.97 4.33
C GLU A 99 -11.10 17.00 5.37
N CYS A 100 -11.11 17.40 6.63
CA CYS A 100 -10.60 16.60 7.73
C CYS A 100 -11.59 15.48 8.08
N LYS A 101 -11.54 14.39 7.32
CA LYS A 101 -12.29 13.15 7.55
C LYS A 101 -11.30 12.01 7.75
N ILE A 102 -11.67 11.01 8.54
CA ILE A 102 -10.85 9.81 8.71
C ILE A 102 -10.77 9.02 7.40
N SER A 103 -9.66 8.33 7.17
CA SER A 103 -9.49 7.41 6.06
C SER A 103 -10.24 6.12 6.29
N LYS A 104 -10.79 5.56 5.22
CA LYS A 104 -11.28 4.19 5.23
C LYS A 104 -10.10 3.22 5.25
N ASP A 105 -10.32 2.06 5.84
CA ASP A 105 -9.42 0.93 5.69
C ASP A 105 -9.38 0.46 4.24
N ASP A 106 -8.18 0.13 3.77
CA ASP A 106 -7.99 -0.61 2.52
C ASP A 106 -8.69 -1.98 2.65
N PRO A 107 -9.68 -2.32 1.81
CA PRO A 107 -10.38 -3.60 1.91
C PRO A 107 -9.45 -4.81 1.71
N ASN A 108 -8.30 -4.61 1.07
CA ASN A 108 -7.33 -5.64 0.75
C ASN A 108 -6.14 -5.67 1.72
N GLN A 109 -6.32 -5.16 2.95
CA GLN A 109 -5.33 -5.12 4.06
C GLN A 109 -4.18 -6.15 3.90
N GLY A 110 -3.04 -5.69 3.38
CA GLY A 110 -1.82 -6.49 3.32
C GLY A 110 -1.74 -7.62 2.30
N CYS A 111 -2.70 -7.71 1.39
CA CYS A 111 -2.61 -8.49 0.17
C CYS A 111 -2.70 -7.53 -1.01
N GLY A 112 -1.60 -7.39 -1.76
CA GLY A 112 -1.77 -7.01 -3.17
C GLY A 112 -2.81 -7.95 -3.76
N ASP A 113 -3.77 -7.40 -4.49
CA ASP A 113 -4.93 -8.12 -5.00
C ASP A 113 -4.57 -9.53 -5.46
N GLU A 114 -5.23 -10.48 -4.79
CA GLU A 114 -5.51 -11.84 -5.21
C GLU A 114 -4.31 -12.74 -5.54
N GLU A 115 -4.52 -14.02 -5.25
CA GLU A 115 -3.80 -15.12 -5.84
C GLU A 115 -3.63 -14.83 -7.34
N ILE A 116 -2.43 -14.38 -7.75
CA ILE A 116 -2.01 -14.43 -9.15
C ILE A 116 -2.06 -15.92 -9.48
N THR A 117 -3.22 -16.38 -9.93
CA THR A 117 -3.31 -17.64 -10.61
C THR A 117 -2.26 -17.54 -11.71
N LEU A 118 -1.29 -18.44 -11.70
CA LEU A 118 -0.16 -18.52 -12.64
C LEU A 118 -0.57 -18.56 -14.14
N LEU A 119 -1.85 -18.36 -14.45
CA LEU A 119 -2.47 -18.39 -15.76
C LEU A 119 -2.36 -17.07 -16.53
N GLU A 120 -2.30 -15.90 -15.87
CA GLU A 120 -2.29 -14.63 -16.61
C GLU A 120 -0.89 -14.13 -17.00
N MET A 121 0.17 -14.60 -16.35
CA MET A 121 1.56 -14.33 -16.74
C MET A 121 2.02 -15.08 -18.01
N MET A 122 1.18 -15.93 -18.60
CA MET A 122 1.52 -16.70 -19.82
C MET A 122 1.11 -16.05 -21.15
N CYS A 123 0.50 -14.86 -21.15
CA CYS A 123 -0.06 -14.27 -22.38
C CYS A 123 0.74 -13.14 -23.04
N GLU A 124 1.87 -12.67 -22.50
CA GLU A 124 2.65 -11.58 -23.13
C GLU A 124 4.09 -11.91 -23.55
N GLU A 125 4.59 -13.14 -23.35
CA GLU A 125 5.92 -13.57 -23.85
C GLU A 125 5.85 -14.66 -24.93
N THR A 126 5.02 -14.47 -25.95
CA THR A 126 5.22 -15.18 -27.24
C THR A 126 5.20 -14.22 -28.42
N SER A 127 6.08 -13.23 -28.38
CA SER A 127 6.64 -12.70 -29.61
C SER A 127 8.17 -12.78 -29.50
N TRP A 128 8.78 -13.40 -30.51
CA TRP A 128 10.21 -13.63 -30.66
C TRP A 128 10.79 -14.80 -29.88
N LEU A 129 10.81 -15.97 -30.52
CA LEU A 129 12.04 -16.77 -30.71
C LEU A 129 11.79 -17.79 -31.82
N ASP A 130 12.27 -17.45 -33.02
CA ASP A 130 12.75 -18.41 -34.02
C ASP A 130 13.68 -19.40 -33.32
N TYR A 131 13.34 -20.70 -33.31
CA TYR A 131 14.36 -21.74 -33.23
C TYR A 131 13.92 -22.97 -34.03
N SER A 132 14.74 -23.24 -35.05
CA SER A 132 14.75 -24.42 -35.88
C SER A 132 14.60 -25.71 -35.09
N LEU A 133 13.54 -26.47 -35.37
CA LEU A 133 13.42 -27.87 -34.99
C LEU A 133 12.99 -28.65 -36.23
N ALA A 134 13.91 -29.45 -36.78
CA ALA A 134 13.64 -30.80 -37.29
C ALA A 134 14.85 -31.36 -38.05
N ASN A 135 15.95 -31.62 -37.34
CA ASN A 135 16.91 -32.65 -37.73
C ASN A 135 16.93 -33.69 -36.61
N TYR A 136 15.95 -34.61 -36.59
CA TYR A 136 16.17 -35.97 -36.09
C TYR A 136 15.05 -36.90 -36.57
N VAL A 137 15.41 -37.83 -37.45
CA VAL A 137 14.57 -38.91 -37.95
C VAL A 137 14.81 -40.15 -37.07
N PRO A 138 13.80 -40.80 -36.49
CA PRO A 138 14.00 -42.13 -35.91
C PRO A 138 13.99 -43.19 -37.02
N ARG A 139 15.13 -43.85 -37.26
CA ARG A 139 15.20 -45.05 -38.11
C ARG A 139 14.71 -46.27 -37.34
N ASN A 140 13.67 -46.89 -37.89
CA ASN A 140 13.12 -48.19 -37.50
C ASN A 140 14.17 -49.30 -37.46
N TRP A 141 14.09 -50.14 -36.43
CA TRP A 141 14.71 -51.46 -36.38
C TRP A 141 13.87 -52.46 -37.19
N ARG A 142 14.44 -52.98 -38.27
CA ARG A 142 14.28 -54.35 -38.77
C ARG A 142 15.45 -54.69 -39.69
#